data_AF-V4AEE6-F1
#
_entry.id   AF-V4AEE6-F1
#
_cell.length_a   1.000
_cell.length_b   1.000
_cell.length_c   1.000
_cell.angle_alpha   90.00
_cell.angle_beta   90.00
_cell.angle_gamma   90.00
#
_symmetry.space_group_name_H-M   'P 1'
#
loop_
_entity.id
_entity.type
_entity.pdbx_description
1 polymer ?
#
loop_
_entity_poly.entity_id
_entity_poly.type
_entity_poly.pdbx_seq_one_letter_code
_entity_poly.pdbx_strand_id
1 'polypeptide(L)'
;MSWKSMSTAKFWWIGKPLYTSQLEEGLACHIPEQFAGVLARNQLQTLQLTRYPSAYVVNTDDAGQPGKHWTLFVCEKDHCDFFDSFGCSPEVYGQDFADFARRQGPLRHNTRRIQGNQSSVCGHYCFFYLCHKFHEPSPHALSVFQSNLTENDRLVHAWAHHHFPYLSFEDGETCLDNMLELMDLS
;
A
#
# COMPACT_ATOMS: atom_id res chain seq x y z
N MET A 1 36.23 -18.42 -6.42
CA MET A 1 36.15 -19.12 -5.11
C MET A 1 37.15 -18.43 -4.20
N SER A 2 36.83 -17.71 -3.13
CA SER A 2 35.79 -17.85 -2.11
C SER A 2 35.60 -16.48 -1.43
N TRP A 3 34.41 -15.89 -1.51
CA TRP A 3 34.02 -14.77 -0.65
C TRP A 3 33.39 -15.35 0.62
N LYS A 4 34.22 -15.66 1.61
CA LYS A 4 33.75 -15.97 2.96
C LYS A 4 34.01 -14.76 3.84
N SER A 5 32.98 -14.41 4.59
CA SER A 5 32.90 -13.33 5.58
C SER A 5 32.40 -11.97 5.07
N MET A 6 31.18 -11.94 4.53
CA MET A 6 30.27 -10.85 4.92
C MET A 6 29.43 -11.34 6.09
N SER A 7 29.60 -10.60 7.19
CA SER A 7 28.92 -10.67 8.47
C SER A 7 27.50 -11.25 8.42
N THR A 8 27.24 -12.16 9.36
CA THR A 8 25.97 -12.82 9.67
C THR A 8 24.90 -11.88 10.23
N ALA A 9 24.81 -10.65 9.74
CA ALA A 9 23.67 -9.78 9.95
C ALA A 9 22.57 -10.13 8.92
N LYS A 10 22.01 -11.34 9.00
CA LYS A 10 20.64 -11.61 8.54
C LYS A 10 19.66 -10.92 9.50
N PHE A 11 19.81 -9.60 9.67
CA PHE A 11 18.88 -8.80 10.44
C PHE A 11 17.64 -8.64 9.57
N TRP A 12 16.51 -9.04 10.15
CA TRP A 12 15.18 -9.00 9.58
C TRP A 12 14.86 -7.59 9.09
N TRP A 13 15.07 -7.32 7.80
CA TRP A 13 14.51 -6.13 7.18
C TRP A 13 13.00 -6.33 7.09
N ILE A 14 12.27 -5.57 7.90
CA ILE A 14 10.80 -5.56 7.95
C ILE A 14 10.22 -4.31 7.25
N GLY A 15 11.08 -3.51 6.60
CA GLY A 15 10.79 -2.14 6.17
C GLY A 15 10.38 -1.24 7.34
N LYS A 16 10.23 0.07 7.10
CA LYS A 16 9.52 0.95 8.03
C LYS A 16 8.08 1.13 7.57
N PRO A 17 7.11 1.29 8.49
CA PRO A 17 5.74 1.57 8.11
C PRO A 17 5.59 2.99 7.57
N LEU A 18 4.51 3.21 6.83
CA LEU A 18 3.99 4.56 6.62
C LEU A 18 2.94 4.89 7.66
N TYR A 19 2.93 6.14 8.09
CA TYR A 19 1.91 6.72 8.95
C TYR A 19 0.89 7.50 8.13
N THR A 20 -0.24 7.83 8.77
CA THR A 20 -1.34 8.61 8.19
C THR A 20 -0.84 9.87 7.47
N SER A 21 0.02 10.66 8.11
CA SER A 21 0.52 11.92 7.54
C SER A 21 1.29 11.72 6.24
N GLN A 22 2.13 10.69 6.15
CA GLN A 22 2.89 10.37 4.94
C GLN A 22 1.95 9.91 3.82
N LEU A 23 0.96 9.08 4.15
CA LEU A 23 -0.05 8.64 3.18
C LEU A 23 -0.89 9.81 2.65
N GLU A 24 -1.31 10.72 3.53
CA GLU A 24 -2.05 11.94 3.16
C GLU A 24 -1.21 12.86 2.29
N GLU A 25 0.01 13.20 2.70
CA GLU A 25 0.90 14.10 1.97
C GLU A 25 1.29 13.53 0.60
N GLY A 26 1.63 12.24 0.56
CA GLY A 26 1.98 11.54 -0.67
C GLY A 26 0.85 11.53 -1.68
N LEU A 27 -0.32 11.04 -1.29
CA LEU A 27 -1.45 10.83 -2.20
C LEU A 27 -2.16 12.13 -2.56
N ALA A 28 -2.27 13.10 -1.65
CA ALA A 28 -2.83 14.41 -1.98
C ALA A 28 -1.98 15.15 -3.03
N CYS A 29 -0.67 14.89 -3.10
CA CYS A 29 0.20 15.45 -4.13
C CYS A 29 0.04 14.74 -5.49
N HIS A 30 -0.01 13.41 -5.50
CA HIS A 30 0.08 12.62 -6.74
C HIS A 30 -1.26 12.34 -7.41
N ILE A 31 -2.35 12.24 -6.63
CA ILE A 31 -3.69 11.92 -7.14
C ILE A 31 -4.77 12.83 -6.51
N PRO A 32 -4.60 14.18 -6.55
CA PRO A 32 -5.41 15.13 -5.78
C PRO A 32 -6.91 15.07 -6.11
N GLU A 33 -7.28 14.73 -7.34
CA GLU A 33 -8.68 14.69 -7.76
C GLU A 33 -9.42 13.46 -7.18
N GLN A 34 -8.72 12.33 -7.11
CA GLN A 34 -9.28 11.03 -6.73
C GLN A 34 -9.08 10.73 -5.24
N PHE A 35 -8.00 11.21 -4.63
CA PHE A 35 -7.72 10.96 -3.23
C PHE A 35 -8.76 11.61 -2.33
N ALA A 36 -9.40 10.79 -1.49
CA ALA A 36 -10.51 11.19 -0.64
C ALA A 36 -10.20 11.07 0.86
N GLY A 37 -9.05 10.51 1.22
CA GLY A 37 -8.49 10.58 2.58
C GLY A 37 -7.90 9.28 3.10
N VAL A 38 -7.29 9.36 4.29
CA VAL A 38 -6.88 8.21 5.10
C VAL A 38 -7.88 8.04 6.24
N LEU A 39 -8.36 6.82 6.43
CA LEU A 39 -9.40 6.51 7.40
C LEU A 39 -8.97 5.40 8.35
N ALA A 40 -9.55 5.38 9.55
CA ALA A 40 -9.57 4.24 10.43
C ALA A 40 -10.82 3.37 10.16
N ARG A 41 -10.79 2.11 10.61
CA ARG A 41 -11.86 1.13 10.37
C ARG A 41 -13.25 1.66 10.73
N ASN A 42 -13.41 2.17 11.95
CA ASN A 42 -14.69 2.64 12.46
C ASN A 42 -15.24 3.88 11.73
N GLN A 43 -14.42 4.60 10.96
CA GLN A 43 -14.87 5.74 10.16
C GLN A 43 -15.61 5.30 8.88
N LEU A 44 -15.49 4.03 8.45
CA LEU A 44 -16.23 3.48 7.31
C LEU A 44 -17.75 3.44 7.55
N GLN A 45 -18.18 3.37 8.81
CA GLN A 45 -19.61 3.24 9.17
C GLN A 45 -20.42 4.47 8.75
N THR A 46 -19.82 5.66 8.87
CA THR A 46 -20.49 6.95 8.61
C THR A 46 -20.08 7.57 7.27
N LEU A 47 -19.15 6.94 6.54
CA LEU A 47 -18.63 7.46 5.28
C LEU A 47 -19.74 7.48 4.21
N GLN A 48 -19.99 8.67 3.66
CA GLN A 48 -20.86 8.90 2.52
C GLN A 48 -20.03 9.46 1.36
N LEU A 49 -20.12 8.80 0.21
CA LEU A 49 -19.39 9.23 -0.99
C LEU A 49 -20.09 10.42 -1.65
N THR A 50 -19.32 11.45 -1.97
CA THR A 50 -19.83 12.68 -2.62
C THR A 50 -19.34 12.84 -4.05
N ARG A 51 -18.32 12.06 -4.47
CA ARG A 51 -17.75 12.07 -5.82
C ARG A 51 -17.17 10.71 -6.20
N TYR A 52 -17.00 10.51 -7.49
CA TYR A 52 -16.39 9.32 -8.09
C TYR A 52 -15.40 9.73 -9.20
N PRO A 53 -14.25 9.05 -9.33
CA PRO A 53 -13.72 8.06 -8.39
C PRO A 53 -13.37 8.68 -7.03
N SER A 54 -13.40 7.88 -5.97
CA SER A 54 -12.90 8.26 -4.65
C SER A 54 -12.01 7.16 -4.06
N ALA A 55 -10.76 7.51 -3.76
CA ALA A 55 -9.75 6.61 -3.22
C ALA A 55 -9.53 6.87 -1.73
N TYR A 56 -9.69 5.82 -0.92
CA TYR A 56 -9.48 5.84 0.52
C TYR A 56 -8.42 4.83 0.90
N VAL A 57 -7.42 5.25 1.66
CA VAL A 57 -6.54 4.31 2.37
C VAL A 57 -7.13 4.10 3.75
N VAL A 58 -7.32 2.83 4.16
CA VAL A 58 -8.05 2.51 5.38
C VAL A 58 -7.20 1.62 6.28
N ASN A 59 -7.00 2.07 7.52
CA ASN A 59 -6.40 1.25 8.57
C ASN A 59 -7.41 0.21 9.04
N THR A 60 -6.94 -1.01 9.30
CA THR A 60 -7.78 -2.07 9.85
C THR A 60 -8.04 -1.93 11.36
N ASP A 61 -7.42 -0.96 12.02
CA ASP A 61 -7.66 -0.62 13.42
C ASP A 61 -8.56 0.63 13.55
N ASP A 62 -9.13 0.81 14.73
CA ASP A 62 -10.01 1.95 15.01
C ASP A 62 -9.23 3.25 15.25
N ALA A 63 -9.92 4.38 15.07
CA ALA A 63 -9.32 5.69 15.33
C ALA A 63 -8.80 5.79 16.78
N GLY A 64 -7.60 6.36 16.94
CA GLY A 64 -6.91 6.48 18.23
C GLY A 64 -6.18 5.21 18.68
N GLN A 65 -6.23 4.12 17.91
CA GLN A 65 -5.36 2.96 18.12
C GLN A 65 -4.01 3.11 17.40
N PRO A 66 -2.98 2.32 17.75
CA PRO A 66 -1.66 2.40 17.12
C PRO A 66 -1.65 2.12 15.61
N GLY A 67 -2.71 1.51 15.08
CA GLY A 67 -2.80 1.05 13.70
C GLY A 67 -2.24 -0.37 13.55
N LYS A 68 -2.76 -1.11 12.56
CA LYS A 68 -2.40 -2.53 12.34
C LYS A 68 -1.97 -2.83 10.91
N HIS A 69 -2.78 -2.40 9.95
CA HIS A 69 -2.57 -2.75 8.55
C HIS A 69 -3.24 -1.71 7.66
N TRP A 70 -2.60 -1.37 6.54
CA TRP A 70 -3.15 -0.47 5.53
C TRP A 70 -3.73 -1.27 4.37
N THR A 71 -4.97 -0.95 4.03
CA THR A 71 -5.69 -1.43 2.85
C THR A 71 -6.25 -0.24 2.10
N LEU A 72 -6.89 -0.43 0.95
CA LEU A 72 -7.56 0.68 0.28
C LEU A 72 -8.84 0.27 -0.42
N PHE A 73 -9.74 1.24 -0.54
CA PHE A 73 -10.90 1.19 -1.41
C PHE A 73 -10.76 2.24 -2.51
N VAL A 74 -11.13 1.86 -3.73
CA VAL A 74 -11.38 2.81 -4.82
C VAL A 74 -12.80 2.63 -5.29
N CYS A 75 -13.63 3.61 -4.96
CA CYS A 75 -15.04 3.59 -5.27
C CYS A 75 -15.25 4.27 -6.63
N GLU A 76 -15.81 3.53 -7.57
CA GLU A 76 -16.20 3.99 -8.91
C GLU A 76 -17.73 4.08 -8.98
N LYS A 77 -18.27 4.62 -10.09
CA LYS A 77 -19.73 4.78 -10.23
C LYS A 77 -20.49 3.45 -10.27
N ASP A 78 -19.85 2.39 -10.74
CA ASP A 78 -20.46 1.10 -11.06
C ASP A 78 -19.82 -0.09 -10.35
N HIS A 79 -18.69 0.10 -9.66
CA HIS A 79 -17.98 -0.93 -8.92
C HIS A 79 -17.11 -0.33 -7.82
N CYS A 80 -16.56 -1.20 -6.98
CA CYS A 80 -15.56 -0.84 -5.99
C CYS A 80 -14.38 -1.78 -6.09
N ASP A 81 -13.17 -1.23 -6.17
CA ASP A 81 -11.94 -2.00 -6.02
C ASP A 81 -11.54 -1.96 -4.55
N PHE A 82 -11.28 -3.14 -3.97
CA PHE A 82 -10.60 -3.28 -2.69
C PHE A 82 -9.23 -3.88 -2.93
N PHE A 83 -8.19 -3.26 -2.39
CA PHE A 83 -6.84 -3.79 -2.47
C PHE A 83 -6.27 -4.00 -1.08
N ASP A 84 -5.71 -5.20 -0.91
CA ASP A 84 -4.96 -5.61 0.26
C ASP A 84 -3.72 -6.38 -0.19
N SER A 85 -2.53 -5.92 0.18
CA SER A 85 -1.27 -6.59 -0.13
C SER A 85 -1.14 -8.03 0.42
N PHE A 86 -1.97 -8.42 1.42
CA PHE A 86 -2.06 -9.81 1.88
C PHE A 86 -3.02 -10.68 1.06
N GLY A 87 -3.82 -10.08 0.17
CA GLY A 87 -4.80 -10.76 -0.67
C GLY A 87 -6.07 -11.19 0.09
N CYS A 88 -6.35 -10.58 1.24
CA CYS A 88 -7.57 -10.82 2.00
C CYS A 88 -8.74 -10.04 1.39
N SER A 89 -9.95 -10.54 1.61
CA SER A 89 -11.18 -9.81 1.29
C SER A 89 -11.58 -8.88 2.45
N PRO A 90 -12.46 -7.88 2.23
CA PRO A 90 -12.89 -6.95 3.28
C PRO A 90 -13.47 -7.62 4.53
N GLU A 91 -14.12 -8.77 4.38
CA GLU A 91 -14.77 -9.51 5.47
C GLU A 91 -13.79 -9.94 6.56
N VAL A 92 -12.51 -10.12 6.22
CA VAL A 92 -11.45 -10.46 7.18
C VAL A 92 -11.24 -9.36 8.24
N TYR A 93 -11.58 -8.12 7.92
CA TYR A 93 -11.34 -6.95 8.77
C TYR A 93 -12.58 -6.50 9.57
N GLY A 94 -13.66 -7.27 9.49
CA GLY A 94 -14.88 -7.07 10.28
C GLY A 94 -16.03 -6.43 9.51
N GLN A 95 -17.15 -6.25 10.23
CA GLN A 95 -18.43 -5.85 9.62
C GLN A 95 -18.37 -4.47 8.95
N ASP A 96 -17.58 -3.54 9.49
CA ASP A 96 -17.43 -2.19 8.93
C ASP A 96 -16.90 -2.19 7.50
N PHE A 97 -15.87 -3.02 7.24
CA PHE A 97 -15.31 -3.22 5.91
C PHE A 97 -16.29 -3.94 4.99
N ALA A 98 -16.90 -5.03 5.47
CA ALA A 98 -17.85 -5.82 4.68
C ALA A 98 -19.08 -5.00 4.27
N ASP A 99 -19.66 -4.23 5.18
CA ASP A 99 -20.82 -3.40 4.91
C ASP A 99 -20.47 -2.20 4.05
N PHE A 100 -19.32 -1.57 4.26
CA PHE A 100 -18.88 -0.50 3.37
C PHE A 100 -18.72 -1.01 1.94
N ALA A 101 -18.02 -2.12 1.72
CA ALA A 101 -17.84 -2.73 0.40
C ALA A 101 -19.18 -3.07 -0.27
N ARG A 102 -20.10 -3.71 0.46
CA ARG A 102 -21.42 -4.10 -0.07
C ARG A 102 -22.25 -2.89 -0.53
N ARG A 103 -22.13 -1.76 0.16
CA ARG A 103 -22.86 -0.52 -0.20
C ARG A 103 -22.35 0.14 -1.48
N GLN A 104 -21.12 -0.14 -1.92
CA GLN A 104 -20.51 0.50 -3.10
C GLN A 104 -20.83 -0.22 -4.42
N GLY A 105 -21.48 -1.38 -4.39
CA GLY A 105 -21.82 -2.17 -5.59
C GLY A 105 -20.89 -3.38 -5.79
N PRO A 106 -20.74 -3.88 -7.04
CA PRO A 106 -19.86 -5.01 -7.35
C PRO A 106 -18.43 -4.78 -6.86
N LEU A 107 -17.92 -5.73 -6.07
CA LEU A 107 -16.58 -5.66 -5.49
C LEU A 107 -15.56 -6.43 -6.34
N ARG A 108 -14.43 -5.80 -6.64
CA ARG A 108 -13.24 -6.43 -7.19
C ARG A 108 -12.15 -6.40 -6.12
N HIS A 109 -11.40 -7.47 -5.95
CA HIS A 109 -10.26 -7.47 -5.05
C HIS A 109 -9.17 -8.41 -5.52
N ASN A 110 -7.93 -8.13 -5.12
CA ASN A 110 -6.84 -9.07 -5.34
C ASN A 110 -6.91 -10.20 -4.32
N THR A 111 -6.69 -11.43 -4.77
CA THR A 111 -6.67 -12.64 -3.93
C THR A 111 -5.25 -13.17 -3.69
N ARG A 112 -4.28 -12.62 -4.41
CA ARG A 112 -2.88 -13.00 -4.32
C ARG A 112 -2.17 -12.15 -3.27
N ARG A 113 -1.55 -12.81 -2.30
CA ARG A 113 -0.58 -12.22 -1.37
C ARG A 113 0.68 -11.81 -2.11
N ILE A 114 1.10 -10.57 -1.89
CA ILE A 114 2.35 -10.02 -2.43
C ILE A 114 3.29 -9.51 -1.33
N GLN A 115 2.78 -9.27 -0.12
CA GLN A 115 3.57 -8.84 1.05
C GLN A 115 3.94 -9.98 2.00
N GLY A 116 5.13 -9.91 2.61
CA GLY A 116 5.58 -10.83 3.66
C GLY A 116 4.87 -10.59 5.01
N ASN A 117 4.57 -11.65 5.75
CA ASN A 117 3.78 -11.57 7.00
C ASN A 117 4.36 -10.69 8.11
N GLN A 118 5.68 -10.48 8.11
CA GLN A 118 6.38 -9.69 9.13
C GLN A 118 6.82 -8.32 8.59
N SER A 119 6.44 -8.00 7.36
CA SER A 119 6.73 -6.72 6.74
C SER A 119 5.76 -5.66 7.23
N SER A 120 6.25 -4.44 7.34
CA SER A 120 5.47 -3.26 7.76
C SER A 120 5.15 -2.33 6.57
N VAL A 121 5.44 -2.75 5.34
CA VAL A 121 5.38 -1.88 4.15
C VAL A 121 4.02 -1.84 3.46
N CYS A 122 2.93 -2.23 4.13
CA CYS A 122 1.57 -2.20 3.55
C CYS A 122 1.15 -0.83 3.00
N GLY A 123 1.54 0.26 3.66
CA GLY A 123 1.33 1.60 3.12
C GLY A 123 2.05 1.88 1.79
N HIS A 124 3.23 1.28 1.58
CA HIS A 124 4.00 1.43 0.34
C HIS A 124 3.27 0.73 -0.83
N TYR A 125 2.66 -0.43 -0.56
CA TYR A 125 1.78 -1.08 -1.54
C TYR A 125 0.55 -0.23 -1.86
N CYS A 126 -0.01 0.51 -0.90
CA CYS A 126 -1.10 1.44 -1.17
C CYS A 126 -0.66 2.58 -2.13
N PHE A 127 0.52 3.17 -1.91
CA PHE A 127 1.09 4.14 -2.85
C PHE A 127 1.24 3.52 -4.24
N PHE A 128 1.89 2.35 -4.32
CA PHE A 128 2.14 1.68 -5.60
C PHE A 128 0.85 1.44 -6.38
N TYR A 129 -0.17 0.90 -5.73
CA TYR A 129 -1.46 0.62 -6.37
C TYR A 129 -2.15 1.89 -6.87
N LEU A 130 -2.25 2.93 -6.02
CA LEU A 130 -2.99 4.15 -6.36
C LEU A 130 -2.29 4.97 -7.44
N CYS A 131 -0.96 5.09 -7.38
CA CYS A 131 -0.19 5.76 -8.42
C CYS A 131 -0.33 5.06 -9.77
N HIS A 132 -0.25 3.73 -9.81
CA HIS A 132 -0.45 2.98 -11.05
C HIS A 132 -1.92 2.85 -11.49
N LYS A 133 -2.88 3.28 -10.67
CA LYS A 133 -4.28 3.39 -11.09
C LYS A 133 -4.60 4.76 -11.69
N PHE A 134 -4.01 5.84 -11.15
CA PHE A 134 -4.45 7.21 -11.45
C PHE A 134 -3.38 8.17 -11.95
N HIS A 135 -2.10 7.97 -11.63
CA HIS A 135 -1.03 8.88 -12.03
C HIS A 135 -0.25 8.34 -13.24
N GLU A 136 0.21 7.09 -13.17
CA GLU A 136 0.93 6.40 -14.25
C GLU A 136 0.23 5.07 -14.56
N PRO A 137 -0.94 5.12 -15.24
CA PRO A 137 -1.82 3.97 -15.34
C PRO A 137 -1.18 2.76 -16.01
N SER A 138 -1.17 1.62 -15.32
CA SER A 138 -0.75 0.34 -15.90
C SER A 138 -1.65 -0.80 -15.40
N PRO A 139 -2.41 -1.48 -16.30
CA PRO A 139 -3.28 -2.58 -15.91
C PRO A 139 -2.50 -3.82 -15.45
N HIS A 140 -1.19 -3.85 -15.69
CA HIS A 140 -0.29 -4.95 -15.30
C HIS A 140 0.66 -4.55 -14.17
N ALA A 141 0.47 -3.40 -13.51
CA ALA A 141 1.37 -2.92 -12.46
C ALA A 141 1.64 -3.98 -11.38
N LEU A 142 0.63 -4.71 -10.93
CA LEU A 142 0.80 -5.75 -9.90
C LEU A 142 1.54 -7.01 -10.39
N SER A 143 1.79 -7.16 -11.69
CA SER A 143 2.52 -8.31 -12.25
C SER A 143 4.01 -8.28 -11.95
N VAL A 144 4.56 -7.11 -11.58
CA VAL A 144 5.97 -6.99 -11.16
C VAL A 144 6.25 -7.77 -9.88
N PHE A 145 5.24 -7.97 -9.04
CA PHE A 145 5.38 -8.73 -7.80
C PHE A 145 5.39 -10.23 -8.08
N GLN A 146 6.38 -10.93 -7.57
CA GLN A 146 6.65 -12.35 -7.79
C GLN A 146 6.33 -13.19 -6.54
N SER A 147 6.69 -14.47 -6.54
CA SER A 147 6.42 -15.39 -5.42
C SER A 147 7.30 -15.11 -4.19
N ASN A 148 8.45 -14.45 -4.38
CA ASN A 148 9.32 -14.08 -3.28
C ASN A 148 8.84 -12.78 -2.61
N LEU A 149 8.10 -12.95 -1.51
CA LEU A 149 7.48 -11.84 -0.78
C LEU A 149 8.51 -10.84 -0.21
N THR A 150 9.70 -11.30 0.18
CA THR A 150 10.75 -10.41 0.69
C THR A 150 11.30 -9.50 -0.40
N GLU A 151 11.49 -10.01 -1.62
CA GLU A 151 11.92 -9.16 -2.75
C GLU A 151 10.81 -8.21 -3.20
N ASN A 152 9.54 -8.63 -3.15
CA ASN A 152 8.41 -7.73 -3.40
C ASN A 152 8.39 -6.56 -2.41
N ASP A 153 8.61 -6.85 -1.13
CA ASP A 153 8.62 -5.84 -0.07
C ASP A 153 9.76 -4.84 -0.28
N ARG A 154 10.96 -5.32 -0.63
CA ARG A 154 12.09 -4.45 -0.99
C ARG A 154 11.78 -3.61 -2.22
N LEU A 155 11.22 -4.22 -3.26
CA LEU A 155 10.89 -3.53 -4.50
C LEU A 155 9.91 -2.38 -4.23
N VAL A 156 8.80 -2.64 -3.54
CA VAL A 156 7.77 -1.62 -3.32
C VAL A 156 8.25 -0.52 -2.37
N HIS A 157 9.03 -0.88 -1.34
CA HIS A 157 9.62 0.08 -0.43
C HIS A 157 10.54 1.04 -1.18
N ALA A 158 11.44 0.48 -1.98
CA ALA A 158 12.43 1.25 -2.69
C ALA A 158 11.81 2.06 -3.86
N TRP A 159 10.78 1.51 -4.53
CA TRP A 159 9.93 2.25 -5.46
C TRP A 159 9.30 3.48 -4.80
N ALA A 160 8.72 3.35 -3.59
CA ALA A 160 8.09 4.49 -2.93
C ALA A 160 9.13 5.56 -2.51
N HIS A 161 10.30 5.16 -2.01
CA HIS A 161 11.36 6.11 -1.68
C HIS A 161 11.82 6.92 -2.91
N HIS A 162 11.86 6.29 -4.08
CA HIS A 162 12.19 6.97 -5.33
C HIS A 162 11.11 7.97 -5.77
N HIS A 163 9.84 7.59 -5.67
CA HIS A 163 8.72 8.39 -6.19
C HIS A 163 8.22 9.46 -5.19
N PHE A 164 8.52 9.30 -3.90
CA PHE A 164 8.14 10.23 -2.84
C PHE A 164 9.36 10.77 -2.08
N PRO A 165 10.35 11.36 -2.76
CA PRO A 165 11.64 11.73 -2.14
C PRO A 165 11.53 12.86 -1.11
N TYR A 166 10.39 13.57 -1.10
CA TYR A 166 10.10 14.65 -0.16
C TYR A 166 9.51 14.15 1.16
N LEU A 167 9.01 12.90 1.19
CA LEU A 167 8.51 12.32 2.43
C LEU A 167 9.69 11.92 3.32
N SER A 168 9.61 12.31 4.59
CA SER A 168 10.53 11.79 5.60
C SER A 168 10.12 10.37 5.94
N PHE A 169 10.92 9.39 5.53
CA PHE A 169 10.78 8.01 5.99
C PHE A 169 11.64 7.84 7.25
N GLU A 170 11.18 7.08 8.25
CA GLU A 170 11.95 6.82 9.49
C GLU A 170 13.16 5.88 9.29
N ASP A 171 13.57 5.68 8.05
CA ASP A 171 14.78 4.96 7.67
C ASP A 171 15.97 5.92 7.80
N GLY A 172 16.72 5.80 8.89
CA GLY A 172 18.04 6.42 8.98
C GLY A 172 18.91 5.94 7.80
N GLU A 173 19.35 6.89 6.98
CA GLU A 173 20.30 6.78 5.86
C GLU A 173 20.13 5.57 4.90
N THR A 174 19.41 5.86 3.80
CA THR A 174 19.66 5.41 2.41
C THR A 174 19.67 3.90 2.10
N CYS A 175 18.50 3.39 1.67
CA CYS A 175 18.41 2.24 0.74
C CYS A 175 18.80 2.58 -0.72
N LEU A 176 19.20 3.82 -1.00
CA LEU A 176 19.46 4.32 -2.35
C LEU A 176 20.71 3.70 -3.01
N ASP A 177 21.70 3.23 -2.23
CA ASP A 177 22.99 2.79 -2.79
C ASP A 177 22.94 1.42 -3.50
N ASN A 178 21.91 0.60 -3.29
CA ASN A 178 21.82 -0.76 -3.86
C ASN A 178 20.72 -0.93 -4.93
N MET A 179 20.04 0.15 -5.34
CA MET A 179 18.78 0.04 -6.08
C MET A 179 18.86 0.40 -7.58
N LEU A 180 19.98 0.98 -8.03
CA LEU A 180 20.17 1.32 -9.44
C LEU A 180 20.23 0.09 -10.36
N GLU A 181 20.56 -1.10 -9.84
CA GLU A 181 20.61 -2.34 -10.65
C GLU A 181 19.23 -2.97 -10.93
N LEU A 182 18.18 -2.60 -10.17
CA LEU A 182 16.83 -3.19 -10.34
C LEU A 182 15.88 -2.31 -11.18
N MET A 183 16.18 -1.01 -11.32
CA MET A 183 15.38 -0.08 -12.13
C MET A 183 15.71 -0.11 -13.62
N ASP A 184 16.87 -0.68 -14.01
CA ASP A 184 17.30 -0.80 -15.41
C ASP A 184 16.66 -2.01 -16.15
N LEU A 185 15.64 -2.64 -15.55
CA LEU A 185 14.92 -3.79 -16.12
C LEU A 185 13.45 -3.50 -16.49
N SER A 186 13.05 -2.22 -16.57
CA SER A 186 11.75 -1.79 -17.11
C SER A 186 11.90 -0.87 -18.32
#